data_AF-A0A925WGP8-F1
#
_entry.id   AF-A0A925WGP8-F1
#
_cell.length_a   1.000
_cell.length_b   1.000
_cell.length_c   1.000
_cell.angle_alpha   90.00
_cell.angle_beta   90.00
_cell.angle_gamma   90.00
#
_symmetry.space_group_name_H-M   'P 1'
#
loop_
_entity.id
_entity.type
_entity.pdbx_description
1 polymer ?
#
loop_
_entity_poly.entity_id
_entity_poly.type
_entity_poly.pdbx_seq_one_letter_code
_entity_poly.pdbx_strand_id
1 'polypeptide(L)'
;ATQSRQVADLEQSLASSKTNSSGLAGLFKDPQMREMIKAQHKAVMGPMIERNYAAFFKQLNLPPEQATYVKELLEKKSMVGTDMGMAMFDESVDAEKRKDLGKQIKAETDAVDEELKKFLGDDYAAYKDYEKSLPDRMNANQFKDQVAGTDNALNAGQEKQLMEAMKDLRAGFKLTTDFNNPEPGADPTEMFNEERVAKHFEEQTEYDKQLLQKATAFLRPDQLAAYGKHLENQRTMQAAGMKMAATMFQKAKK
;
A
#
# COMPACT_ATOMS: atom_id res chain seq x y z
N ALA A 1 0.67 -31.31 0.68
CA ALA A 1 0.52 -32.09 -0.57
C ALA A 1 -0.05 -31.22 -1.71
N THR A 2 -1.13 -30.47 -1.50
CA THR A 2 -1.78 -29.64 -2.53
C THR A 2 -0.97 -28.40 -2.93
N GLN A 3 -0.36 -27.70 -1.97
CA GLN A 3 0.54 -26.56 -2.24
C GLN A 3 1.76 -26.94 -3.08
N SER A 4 2.36 -28.11 -2.82
CA SER A 4 3.54 -28.59 -3.55
C SER A 4 3.25 -28.89 -5.02
N ARG A 5 2.01 -29.30 -5.33
CA ARG A 5 1.54 -29.46 -6.72
C ARG A 5 1.30 -28.12 -7.40
N GLN A 6 0.67 -27.17 -6.71
CA GLN A 6 0.42 -25.83 -7.25
C GLN A 6 1.73 -25.08 -7.56
N VAL A 7 2.75 -25.23 -6.73
CA VAL A 7 4.08 -24.65 -6.97
C VAL A 7 4.78 -25.31 -8.17
N ALA A 8 4.68 -26.63 -8.31
CA ALA A 8 5.26 -27.36 -9.44
C ALA A 8 4.58 -27.00 -10.78
N ASP A 9 3.26 -26.86 -10.79
CA ASP A 9 2.51 -26.41 -11.97
C ASP A 9 2.84 -24.93 -12.32
N LEU A 10 3.11 -24.10 -11.32
CA LEU A 10 3.61 -22.73 -11.51
C LEU A 10 5.00 -22.72 -12.16
N GLU A 11 5.94 -23.53 -11.65
CA GLU A 11 7.29 -23.62 -12.23
C GLU A 11 7.25 -24.14 -13.67
N GLN A 12 6.36 -25.09 -13.96
CA GLN A 12 6.18 -25.66 -15.29
C GLN A 12 5.53 -24.67 -16.28
N SER A 13 4.55 -23.87 -15.84
CA SER A 13 3.94 -22.80 -16.64
C SER A 13 4.86 -21.58 -16.85
N LEU A 14 5.69 -21.25 -15.86
CA LEU A 14 6.73 -20.22 -15.99
C LEU A 14 7.87 -20.68 -16.90
N ALA A 15 8.18 -21.98 -16.93
CA ALA A 15 9.16 -22.54 -17.84
C ALA A 15 8.67 -22.56 -19.29
N SER A 16 7.38 -22.80 -19.52
CA SER A 16 6.78 -22.78 -20.86
C SER A 16 6.53 -21.36 -21.41
N SER A 17 6.42 -20.33 -20.56
CA SER A 17 6.26 -18.94 -21.01
C SER A 17 7.57 -18.24 -21.40
N LYS A 18 8.73 -18.79 -21.01
CA LYS A 18 10.07 -18.23 -21.32
C LYS A 18 10.45 -18.23 -22.80
N THR A 19 9.65 -18.85 -23.67
CA THR A 19 9.93 -18.92 -25.12
C THR A 19 9.21 -17.86 -25.96
N ASN A 20 8.31 -17.05 -25.39
CA ASN A 20 7.66 -15.94 -26.11
C ASN A 20 7.82 -14.63 -25.33
N SER A 21 8.16 -13.54 -26.01
CA SER A 21 8.44 -12.21 -25.46
C SER A 21 7.24 -11.46 -24.83
N SER A 22 6.28 -12.18 -24.25
CA SER A 22 5.05 -11.68 -23.60
C SER A 22 4.90 -12.14 -22.14
N GLY A 23 6.01 -12.44 -21.46
CA GLY A 23 6.06 -13.25 -20.23
C GLY A 23 5.28 -12.73 -19.00
N LEU A 24 4.81 -11.48 -18.97
CA LEU A 24 4.00 -10.94 -17.87
C LEU A 24 2.61 -10.45 -18.33
N ALA A 25 2.52 -9.73 -19.45
CA ALA A 25 1.25 -9.22 -19.99
C ALA A 25 0.34 -10.34 -20.53
N GLY A 26 0.92 -11.42 -21.08
CA GLY A 26 0.14 -12.60 -21.51
C GLY A 26 -0.46 -13.37 -20.33
N LEU A 27 0.22 -13.33 -19.17
CA LEU A 27 -0.20 -14.00 -17.95
C LEU A 27 -1.50 -13.39 -17.37
N PHE A 28 -1.66 -12.07 -17.48
CA PHE A 28 -2.87 -11.36 -17.03
C PHE A 28 -4.08 -11.54 -17.95
N LYS A 29 -3.89 -12.04 -19.17
CA LYS A 29 -4.99 -12.25 -20.14
C LYS A 29 -5.68 -13.62 -20.00
N ASP A 30 -5.05 -14.56 -19.31
CA ASP A 30 -5.63 -15.88 -19.04
C ASP A 30 -6.61 -15.80 -17.84
N PRO A 31 -7.91 -16.13 -18.04
CA PRO A 31 -8.91 -16.11 -16.96
C PRO A 31 -8.55 -17.01 -15.77
N GLN A 32 -7.93 -18.17 -15.99
CA GLN A 32 -7.53 -19.07 -14.91
C GLN A 32 -6.41 -18.47 -14.07
N MET A 33 -5.46 -17.79 -14.72
CA MET A 33 -4.39 -17.06 -14.03
C MET A 33 -4.93 -15.86 -13.27
N ARG A 34 -5.91 -15.12 -13.83
CA ARG A 34 -6.57 -14.00 -13.12
C ARG A 34 -7.26 -14.48 -11.85
N GLU A 35 -8.03 -15.57 -11.93
CA GLU A 35 -8.67 -16.18 -10.75
C GLU A 35 -7.65 -16.66 -9.72
N MET A 36 -6.56 -17.28 -10.16
CA MET A 36 -5.49 -17.68 -9.26
C MET A 36 -4.81 -16.47 -8.58
N ILE A 37 -4.53 -15.39 -9.32
CA ILE A 37 -3.97 -14.16 -8.75
C ILE A 37 -4.94 -13.56 -7.72
N LYS A 38 -6.24 -13.52 -8.02
CA LYS A 38 -7.26 -13.04 -7.06
C LYS A 38 -7.30 -13.91 -5.80
N ALA A 39 -7.28 -15.23 -5.95
CA ALA A 39 -7.26 -16.16 -4.82
C ALA A 39 -5.97 -16.00 -3.97
N GLN A 40 -4.82 -15.87 -4.62
CA GLN A 40 -3.54 -15.64 -3.95
C GLN A 40 -3.52 -14.27 -3.23
N HIS A 41 -4.03 -13.23 -3.89
CA HIS A 41 -4.17 -11.91 -3.30
C HIS A 41 -5.03 -11.96 -2.04
N LYS A 42 -6.20 -12.62 -2.10
CA LYS A 42 -7.06 -12.81 -0.91
C LYS A 42 -6.35 -13.57 0.22
N ALA A 43 -5.61 -14.63 -0.11
CA ALA A 43 -4.88 -15.44 0.86
C ALA A 43 -3.73 -14.66 1.57
N VAL A 44 -3.18 -13.64 0.93
CA VAL A 44 -2.16 -12.75 1.50
C VAL A 44 -2.78 -11.55 2.22
N MET A 45 -3.83 -10.96 1.63
CA MET A 45 -4.43 -9.73 2.13
C MET A 45 -5.22 -9.92 3.42
N GLY A 46 -5.97 -11.02 3.56
CA GLY A 46 -6.73 -11.28 4.80
C GLY A 46 -5.82 -11.26 6.05
N PRO A 47 -4.74 -12.05 6.09
CA PRO A 47 -3.76 -12.00 7.19
C PRO A 47 -3.07 -10.63 7.34
N MET A 48 -2.81 -9.93 6.22
CA MET A 48 -2.22 -8.59 6.27
C MET A 48 -3.16 -7.59 6.93
N ILE A 49 -4.44 -7.59 6.58
CA ILE A 49 -5.49 -6.76 7.18
C ILE A 49 -5.64 -7.13 8.66
N GLU A 50 -5.73 -8.41 9.00
CA GLU A 50 -5.79 -8.83 10.41
C GLU A 50 -4.62 -8.24 11.21
N ARG A 51 -3.39 -8.40 10.73
CA ARG A 51 -2.19 -7.88 11.40
C ARG A 51 -2.21 -6.35 11.51
N ASN A 52 -2.60 -5.68 10.45
CA ASN A 52 -2.55 -4.23 10.34
C ASN A 52 -3.68 -3.50 11.07
N TYR A 53 -4.81 -4.17 11.35
CA TYR A 53 -5.98 -3.59 12.02
C TYR A 53 -6.29 -4.22 13.39
N ALA A 54 -5.56 -5.26 13.81
CA ALA A 54 -5.76 -5.89 15.12
C ALA A 54 -5.74 -4.87 16.28
N ALA A 55 -4.84 -3.88 16.24
CA ALA A 55 -4.79 -2.84 17.26
C ALA A 55 -6.04 -1.92 17.23
N PHE A 56 -6.54 -1.62 16.03
CA PHE A 56 -7.75 -0.82 15.85
C PHE A 56 -9.01 -1.54 16.34
N PHE A 57 -9.17 -2.82 16.00
CA PHE A 57 -10.30 -3.63 16.47
C PHE A 57 -10.31 -3.76 18.00
N LYS A 58 -9.12 -3.91 18.61
CA LYS A 58 -8.97 -3.88 20.07
C LYS A 58 -9.32 -2.52 20.67
N GLN A 59 -8.88 -1.42 20.05
CA GLN A 59 -9.18 -0.07 20.51
C GLN A 59 -10.68 0.22 20.52
N LEU A 60 -11.40 -0.24 19.50
CA LEU A 60 -12.84 -0.07 19.38
C LEU A 60 -13.65 -1.12 20.18
N ASN A 61 -12.99 -2.08 20.84
CA ASN A 61 -13.64 -3.21 21.51
C ASN A 61 -14.64 -3.95 20.61
N LEU A 62 -14.34 -4.08 19.30
CA LEU A 62 -15.25 -4.76 18.37
C LEU A 62 -15.37 -6.25 18.72
N PRO A 63 -16.59 -6.78 18.88
CA PRO A 63 -16.83 -8.22 18.95
C PRO A 63 -16.24 -8.95 17.72
N PRO A 64 -15.85 -10.24 17.84
CA PRO A 64 -15.23 -10.99 16.75
C PRO A 64 -16.02 -10.99 15.44
N GLU A 65 -17.35 -11.06 15.52
CA GLU A 65 -18.24 -11.00 14.35
C GLU A 65 -18.20 -9.63 13.67
N GLN A 66 -18.17 -8.55 14.45
CA GLN A 66 -18.09 -7.19 13.93
C GLN A 66 -16.72 -6.90 13.32
N ALA A 67 -15.65 -7.34 13.97
CA ALA A 67 -14.29 -7.25 13.41
C ALA A 67 -14.19 -8.05 12.11
N THR A 68 -14.85 -9.21 12.02
CA THR A 68 -14.92 -10.00 10.78
C THR A 68 -15.60 -9.23 9.66
N TYR A 69 -16.75 -8.62 9.94
CA TYR A 69 -17.45 -7.82 8.94
C TYR A 69 -16.62 -6.61 8.45
N VAL A 70 -15.95 -5.88 9.36
CA VAL A 70 -15.05 -4.78 8.96
C VAL A 70 -13.90 -5.29 8.09
N LYS A 71 -13.30 -6.44 8.41
CA LYS A 71 -12.25 -7.05 7.57
C LYS A 71 -12.75 -7.39 6.18
N GLU A 72 -13.95 -7.96 6.04
CA GLU A 72 -14.55 -8.27 4.74
C GLU A 72 -14.74 -7.01 3.89
N LEU A 73 -15.16 -5.90 4.51
CA LEU A 73 -15.25 -4.60 3.83
C LEU A 73 -13.87 -4.07 3.40
N LEU A 74 -12.84 -4.20 4.24
CA LEU A 74 -11.47 -3.80 3.90
C LEU A 74 -10.88 -4.67 2.78
N GLU A 75 -11.14 -5.98 2.79
CA GLU A 75 -10.77 -6.90 1.71
C GLU A 75 -11.44 -6.50 0.40
N LYS A 76 -12.76 -6.23 0.43
CA LYS A 76 -13.52 -5.75 -0.73
C LYS A 76 -12.91 -4.46 -1.29
N LYS A 77 -12.60 -3.48 -0.43
CA LYS A 77 -11.93 -2.23 -0.82
C LYS A 77 -10.57 -2.47 -1.48
N SER A 78 -9.76 -3.36 -0.92
CA SER A 78 -8.44 -3.69 -1.49
C SER A 78 -8.54 -4.38 -2.85
N MET A 79 -9.58 -5.19 -3.07
CA MET A 79 -9.81 -5.86 -4.36
C MET A 79 -10.17 -4.86 -5.46
N VAL A 80 -10.96 -3.83 -5.16
CA VAL A 80 -11.28 -2.74 -6.11
C VAL A 80 -10.00 -2.07 -6.62
N GLY A 81 -9.04 -1.79 -5.73
CA GLY A 81 -7.72 -1.25 -6.11
C GLY A 81 -6.87 -2.21 -6.95
N THR A 82 -7.01 -3.53 -6.73
CA THR A 82 -6.29 -4.55 -7.51
C THR A 82 -6.82 -4.65 -8.94
N ASP A 83 -8.14 -4.67 -9.10
CA ASP A 83 -8.77 -4.69 -10.43
C ASP A 83 -8.42 -3.42 -11.22
N MET A 84 -8.34 -2.26 -10.55
CA MET A 84 -7.82 -1.02 -11.15
C MET A 84 -6.37 -1.18 -11.64
N GLY A 85 -5.49 -1.67 -10.77
CA GLY A 85 -4.08 -1.86 -11.09
C GLY A 85 -3.92 -2.73 -12.34
N MET A 86 -4.60 -3.88 -12.37
CA MET A 86 -4.56 -4.80 -13.51
C MET A 86 -5.03 -4.18 -14.82
N ALA A 87 -6.14 -3.43 -14.78
CA ALA A 87 -6.69 -2.81 -15.98
C ALA A 87 -5.83 -1.66 -16.52
N MET A 88 -5.12 -0.95 -15.65
CA MET A 88 -4.17 0.10 -16.07
C MET A 88 -2.94 -0.47 -16.80
N PHE A 89 -2.60 -1.74 -16.57
CA PHE A 89 -1.56 -2.45 -17.32
C PHE A 89 -2.08 -3.14 -18.60
N ASP A 90 -3.39 -3.11 -18.85
CA ASP A 90 -3.96 -3.67 -20.06
C ASP A 90 -3.87 -2.65 -21.21
N GLU A 91 -2.90 -2.86 -22.10
CA GLU A 91 -2.65 -2.04 -23.28
C GLU A 91 -3.85 -1.99 -24.25
N SER A 92 -4.83 -2.90 -24.14
CA SER A 92 -6.03 -2.90 -24.98
C SER A 92 -7.13 -1.94 -24.49
N VAL A 93 -6.97 -1.34 -23.32
CA VAL A 93 -7.92 -0.39 -22.74
C VAL A 93 -7.58 1.03 -23.21
N ASP A 94 -8.43 1.60 -24.05
CA ASP A 94 -8.33 2.98 -24.54
C ASP A 94 -8.67 4.02 -23.45
N ALA A 95 -8.46 5.30 -23.75
CA ALA A 95 -8.66 6.40 -22.81
C ALA A 95 -10.11 6.51 -22.31
N GLU A 96 -11.10 6.18 -23.14
CA GLU A 96 -12.52 6.27 -22.79
C GLU A 96 -12.91 5.15 -21.81
N LYS A 97 -12.48 3.92 -22.10
CA LYS A 97 -12.65 2.78 -21.19
C LYS A 97 -11.89 2.96 -19.88
N ARG A 98 -10.70 3.56 -19.89
CA ARG A 98 -9.97 3.91 -18.65
C ARG A 98 -10.76 4.90 -17.79
N LYS A 99 -11.39 5.90 -18.41
CA LYS A 99 -12.23 6.88 -17.71
C LYS A 99 -13.45 6.22 -17.08
N ASP A 100 -14.14 5.34 -17.81
CA ASP A 100 -15.32 4.64 -17.29
C ASP A 100 -14.95 3.65 -16.19
N LEU A 101 -13.83 2.95 -16.33
CA LEU A 101 -13.30 2.11 -15.27
C LEU A 101 -12.98 2.95 -14.01
N GLY A 102 -12.34 4.11 -14.16
CA GLY A 102 -12.08 5.03 -13.06
C GLY A 102 -13.35 5.45 -12.30
N LYS A 103 -14.46 5.70 -13.03
CA LYS A 103 -15.77 5.98 -12.41
C LYS A 103 -16.31 4.77 -11.65
N GLN A 104 -16.20 3.58 -12.23
CA GLN A 104 -16.66 2.34 -11.60
C GLN A 104 -15.88 2.07 -10.30
N ILE A 105 -14.55 2.14 -10.34
CA ILE A 105 -13.68 2.01 -9.18
C ILE A 105 -14.05 3.00 -8.08
N LYS A 106 -14.28 4.26 -8.46
CA LYS A 106 -14.71 5.29 -7.51
C LYS A 106 -16.06 4.92 -6.89
N ALA A 107 -17.04 4.52 -7.69
CA ALA A 107 -18.37 4.16 -7.20
C ALA A 107 -18.32 2.94 -6.26
N GLU A 108 -17.52 1.92 -6.59
CA GLU A 108 -17.34 0.73 -5.74
C GLU A 108 -16.60 1.07 -4.44
N THR A 109 -15.57 1.92 -4.51
CA THR A 109 -14.85 2.41 -3.32
C THR A 109 -15.75 3.23 -2.41
N ASP A 110 -16.51 4.18 -2.98
CA ASP A 110 -17.44 5.04 -2.24
C ASP A 110 -18.55 4.20 -1.60
N ALA A 111 -19.04 3.17 -2.28
CA ALA A 111 -20.04 2.25 -1.72
C ALA A 111 -19.50 1.50 -0.50
N VAL A 112 -18.27 1.00 -0.55
CA VAL A 112 -17.63 0.33 0.60
C VAL A 112 -17.39 1.32 1.75
N ASP A 113 -16.94 2.54 1.45
CA ASP A 113 -16.74 3.57 2.47
C ASP A 113 -18.06 3.97 3.15
N GLU A 114 -19.18 4.02 2.41
CA GLU A 114 -20.52 4.23 2.99
C GLU A 114 -21.02 3.04 3.83
N GLU A 115 -20.73 1.80 3.42
CA GLU A 115 -21.00 0.61 4.23
C GLU A 115 -20.21 0.64 5.55
N LEU A 116 -18.90 0.95 5.49
CA LEU A 116 -18.03 1.12 6.66
C LEU A 116 -18.54 2.24 7.57
N LYS A 117 -18.95 3.37 7.00
CA LYS A 117 -19.49 4.50 7.76
C LYS A 117 -20.80 4.15 8.45
N LYS A 118 -21.73 3.48 7.78
CA LYS A 118 -22.98 3.01 8.39
C LYS A 118 -22.72 2.03 9.53
N PHE A 119 -21.75 1.15 9.36
CA PHE A 119 -21.44 0.12 10.36
C PHE A 119 -20.72 0.68 11.58
N LEU A 120 -19.69 1.51 11.37
CA LEU A 120 -18.87 2.08 12.44
C LEU A 120 -19.53 3.29 13.12
N GLY A 121 -20.46 3.98 12.46
CA GLY A 121 -21.14 5.16 13.00
C GLY A 121 -20.14 6.23 13.44
N ASP A 122 -20.18 6.58 14.72
CA ASP A 122 -19.32 7.60 15.33
C ASP A 122 -17.83 7.24 15.27
N ASP A 123 -17.50 5.93 15.24
CA ASP A 123 -16.12 5.46 15.14
C ASP A 123 -15.52 5.57 13.72
N TYR A 124 -16.32 5.97 12.73
CA TYR A 124 -15.83 6.12 11.36
C TYR A 124 -14.71 7.18 11.24
N ALA A 125 -14.75 8.24 12.06
CA ALA A 125 -13.68 9.23 12.09
C ALA A 125 -12.36 8.63 12.58
N ALA A 126 -12.41 7.81 13.63
CA ALA A 126 -11.25 7.09 14.16
C ALA A 126 -10.68 6.11 13.12
N TYR A 127 -11.55 5.42 12.38
CA TYR A 127 -11.14 4.60 11.24
C TYR A 127 -10.39 5.41 10.17
N LYS A 128 -10.93 6.56 9.74
CA LYS A 128 -10.27 7.38 8.71
C LYS A 128 -8.90 7.90 9.16
N ASP A 129 -8.74 8.22 10.44
CA ASP A 129 -7.43 8.63 10.97
C ASP A 129 -6.48 7.44 11.12
N TYR A 130 -7.01 6.25 11.42
CA TYR A 130 -6.25 5.01 11.40
C TYR A 130 -5.73 4.66 10.00
N GLU A 131 -6.57 4.80 8.97
CA GLU A 131 -6.20 4.60 7.55
C GLU A 131 -5.04 5.50 7.13
N LYS A 132 -5.11 6.81 7.42
CA LYS A 132 -4.08 7.78 7.01
C LYS A 132 -2.69 7.46 7.54
N SER A 133 -2.62 6.80 8.71
CA SER A 133 -1.36 6.42 9.35
C SER A 133 -0.93 4.99 9.01
N LEU A 134 -1.71 4.25 8.22
CA LEU A 134 -1.39 2.86 7.85
C LEU A 134 -0.05 2.70 7.11
N PRO A 135 0.30 3.55 6.11
CA PRO A 135 1.59 3.42 5.43
C PRO A 135 2.79 3.57 6.39
N ASP A 136 2.68 4.47 7.37
CA ASP A 136 3.71 4.69 8.39
C ASP A 136 3.86 3.48 9.29
N ARG A 137 2.73 2.94 9.76
CA ARG A 137 2.74 1.73 10.59
C ARG A 137 3.35 0.55 9.85
N MET A 138 3.03 0.40 8.56
CA MET A 138 3.62 -0.64 7.73
C MET A 138 5.13 -0.45 7.58
N ASN A 139 5.59 0.78 7.33
CA ASN A 139 7.02 1.10 7.25
C ASN A 139 7.75 0.81 8.57
N ALA A 140 7.22 1.27 9.69
CA ALA A 140 7.80 1.03 11.02
C ALA A 140 7.85 -0.47 11.35
N ASN A 141 6.79 -1.21 11.04
CA ASN A 141 6.76 -2.66 11.21
C ASN A 141 7.80 -3.36 10.31
N GLN A 142 7.96 -2.92 9.06
CA GLN A 142 8.98 -3.47 8.18
C GLN A 142 10.39 -3.19 8.69
N PHE A 143 10.65 -2.00 9.22
CA PHE A 143 11.92 -1.69 9.85
C PHE A 143 12.18 -2.58 11.06
N LYS A 144 11.19 -2.72 11.94
CA LYS A 144 11.24 -3.62 13.10
C LYS A 144 11.60 -5.03 12.68
N ASP A 145 10.90 -5.59 11.69
CA ASP A 145 11.15 -6.93 11.17
C ASP A 145 12.57 -7.04 10.57
N GLN A 146 13.05 -5.98 9.89
CA GLN A 146 14.39 -5.93 9.29
C GLN A 146 15.52 -5.97 10.34
N VAL A 147 15.33 -5.34 11.49
CA VAL A 147 16.35 -5.31 12.56
C VAL A 147 16.13 -6.38 13.64
N ALA A 148 15.05 -7.15 13.55
CA ALA A 148 14.76 -8.23 14.47
C ALA A 148 15.91 -9.25 14.51
N GLY A 149 16.34 -9.63 15.72
CA GLY A 149 17.47 -10.56 15.89
C GLY A 149 18.86 -9.96 15.66
N THR A 150 18.96 -8.65 15.43
CA THR A 150 20.24 -7.93 15.37
C THR A 150 20.46 -7.10 16.64
N ASP A 151 21.67 -6.57 16.84
CA ASP A 151 21.98 -5.62 17.92
C ASP A 151 21.18 -4.31 17.83
N ASN A 152 20.56 -4.04 16.67
CA ASN A 152 19.70 -2.88 16.42
C ASN A 152 18.21 -3.15 16.65
N ALA A 153 17.83 -4.34 17.14
CA ALA A 153 16.45 -4.66 17.44
C ALA A 153 15.80 -3.58 18.32
N LEU A 154 14.59 -3.15 17.94
CA LEU A 154 13.80 -2.22 18.75
C LEU A 154 13.19 -2.97 19.93
N ASN A 155 13.17 -2.33 21.10
CA ASN A 155 12.36 -2.82 22.21
C ASN A 155 10.92 -2.28 22.12
N ALA A 156 9.99 -2.87 22.88
CA ALA A 156 8.58 -2.50 22.86
C ALA A 156 8.31 -1.00 23.16
N GLY A 157 9.14 -0.38 24.01
CA GLY A 157 9.05 1.05 24.31
C GLY A 157 9.44 1.91 23.10
N GLN A 158 10.55 1.56 22.44
CA GLN A 158 11.04 2.25 21.24
C GLN A 158 10.06 2.10 20.07
N GLU A 159 9.47 0.91 19.90
CA GLU A 159 8.42 0.69 18.88
C GLU A 159 7.23 1.62 19.11
N LYS A 160 6.73 1.71 20.35
CA LYS A 160 5.61 2.59 20.68
C LYS A 160 5.96 4.06 20.44
N GLN A 161 7.14 4.50 20.89
CA GLN A 161 7.59 5.88 20.72
C GLN A 161 7.81 6.25 19.25
N LEU A 162 8.30 5.31 18.42
CA LEU A 162 8.42 5.53 16.98
C LEU A 162 7.05 5.75 16.33
N MET A 163 6.10 4.89 16.64
CA MET A 163 4.74 4.97 16.10
C MET A 163 4.01 6.26 16.54
N GLU A 164 4.22 6.69 17.77
CA GLU A 164 3.70 7.96 18.30
C GLU A 164 4.36 9.17 17.63
N ALA A 165 5.68 9.16 17.46
CA ALA A 165 6.39 10.21 16.74
C ALA A 165 5.94 10.35 15.28
N MET A 166 5.69 9.23 14.57
CA MET A 166 5.14 9.24 13.20
C MET A 166 3.73 9.82 13.16
N LYS A 167 2.86 9.40 14.08
CA LYS A 167 1.48 9.91 14.19
C LYS A 167 1.46 11.42 14.43
N ASP A 168 2.23 11.90 15.41
CA ASP A 168 2.29 13.31 15.78
C ASP A 168 2.87 14.16 14.65
N LEU A 169 3.94 13.68 14.01
CA LEU A 169 4.53 14.37 12.88
C LEU A 169 3.55 14.44 11.71
N ARG A 170 2.84 13.34 11.39
CA ARG A 170 1.85 13.31 10.30
C ARG A 170 0.66 14.24 10.55
N ALA A 171 0.23 14.42 11.79
CA ALA A 171 -0.84 15.36 12.12
C ALA A 171 -0.45 16.83 11.85
N GLY A 172 0.84 17.17 11.95
CA GLY A 172 1.35 18.52 11.73
C GLY A 172 1.98 18.76 10.35
N PHE A 173 2.43 17.71 9.66
CA PHE A 173 3.14 17.82 8.40
C PHE A 173 2.16 17.95 7.23
N LYS A 174 2.26 19.04 6.48
CA LYS A 174 1.42 19.31 5.31
C LYS A 174 2.14 18.86 4.04
N LEU A 175 1.75 17.71 3.52
CA LEU A 175 2.11 17.31 2.15
C LEU A 175 1.33 18.17 1.17
N THR A 176 2.01 18.78 0.20
CA THR A 176 1.33 19.47 -0.92
C THR A 176 1.14 18.52 -2.11
N THR A 177 1.89 17.42 -2.13
CA THR A 177 1.69 16.32 -3.08
C THR A 177 1.62 14.99 -2.34
N ASP A 178 0.42 14.51 -2.04
CA ASP A 178 0.20 13.20 -1.42
C ASP A 178 -0.32 12.19 -2.46
N PHE A 179 0.55 11.28 -2.89
CA PHE A 179 0.18 10.19 -3.80
C PHE A 179 -0.55 9.04 -3.11
N ASN A 180 -0.50 8.94 -1.78
CA ASN A 180 -1.21 7.91 -1.03
C ASN A 180 -2.66 8.31 -0.76
N ASN A 181 -2.96 9.61 -0.82
CA ASN A 181 -4.31 10.15 -0.68
C ASN A 181 -4.56 11.26 -1.70
N PRO A 182 -4.64 10.92 -3.00
CA PRO A 182 -4.88 11.90 -4.05
C PRO A 182 -6.24 12.57 -3.90
N GLU A 183 -6.36 13.81 -4.37
CA GLU A 183 -7.65 14.50 -4.38
C GLU A 183 -8.68 13.75 -5.24
N PRO A 184 -9.94 13.63 -4.79
CA PRO A 184 -10.98 12.95 -5.56
C PRO A 184 -11.14 13.53 -6.96
N GLY A 185 -10.97 12.68 -7.99
CA GLY A 185 -11.17 13.07 -9.40
C GLY A 185 -9.95 13.68 -10.09
N ALA A 186 -8.78 13.72 -9.43
CA ALA A 186 -7.55 14.16 -10.07
C ALA A 186 -7.17 13.24 -11.25
N ASP A 187 -6.81 13.84 -12.39
CA ASP A 187 -6.30 13.08 -13.55
C ASP A 187 -4.95 12.45 -13.17
N PRO A 188 -4.81 11.12 -13.23
CA PRO A 188 -3.54 10.44 -12.94
C PRO A 188 -2.37 10.99 -13.75
N THR A 189 -2.60 11.47 -14.96
CA THR A 189 -1.57 12.00 -15.85
C THR A 189 -1.14 13.42 -15.50
N GLU A 190 -1.98 14.18 -14.80
CA GLU A 190 -1.62 15.47 -14.20
C GLU A 190 -0.96 15.28 -12.82
N MET A 191 -1.32 14.21 -12.10
CA MET A 191 -0.70 13.83 -10.83
C MET A 191 0.72 13.29 -10.99
N PHE A 192 0.93 12.36 -11.93
CA PHE A 192 2.21 11.69 -12.18
C PHE A 192 3.06 12.46 -13.21
N ASN A 193 3.32 13.74 -12.94
CA ASN A 193 4.30 14.53 -13.69
C ASN A 193 5.62 14.68 -12.92
N GLU A 194 6.71 14.99 -13.61
CA GLU A 194 8.05 15.02 -13.03
C GLU A 194 8.20 16.03 -11.88
N GLU A 195 7.56 17.20 -11.98
CA GLU A 195 7.62 18.25 -10.96
C GLU A 195 6.93 17.82 -9.67
N ARG A 196 5.71 17.27 -9.76
CA ARG A 196 4.96 16.76 -8.60
C ARG A 196 5.65 15.57 -7.96
N VAL A 197 6.19 14.66 -8.77
CA VAL A 197 6.98 13.52 -8.29
C VAL A 197 8.23 14.01 -7.56
N ALA A 198 8.97 14.98 -8.12
CA ALA A 198 10.13 15.56 -7.45
C ALA A 198 9.75 16.24 -6.13
N LYS A 199 8.69 17.05 -6.12
CA LYS A 199 8.21 17.74 -4.92
C LYS A 199 7.78 16.77 -3.83
N HIS A 200 7.07 15.69 -4.18
CA HIS A 200 6.73 14.65 -3.21
C HIS A 200 7.97 14.06 -2.53
N PHE A 201 9.03 13.77 -3.28
CA PHE A 201 10.25 13.21 -2.68
C PHE A 201 11.06 14.21 -1.87
N GLU A 202 11.02 15.48 -2.22
CA GLU A 202 11.55 16.55 -1.39
C GLU A 202 10.80 16.61 -0.04
N GLU A 203 9.47 16.64 -0.09
CA GLU A 203 8.62 16.66 1.11
C GLU A 203 8.82 15.40 1.98
N GLN A 204 8.93 14.22 1.35
CA GLN A 204 9.24 12.98 2.09
C GLN A 204 10.62 13.00 2.73
N THR A 205 11.63 13.58 2.06
CA THR A 205 12.97 13.71 2.64
C THR A 205 12.95 14.61 3.88
N GLU A 206 12.20 15.71 3.84
CA GLU A 206 12.03 16.59 5.00
C GLU A 206 11.22 15.94 6.13
N TYR A 207 10.16 15.18 5.79
CA TYR A 207 9.43 14.36 6.76
C TYR A 207 10.36 13.36 7.46
N ASP A 208 11.15 12.59 6.70
CA ASP A 208 12.09 11.61 7.22
C ASP A 208 13.13 12.26 8.15
N LYS A 209 13.64 13.44 7.77
CA LYS A 209 14.60 14.19 8.58
C LYS A 209 14.00 14.62 9.92
N GLN A 210 12.77 15.15 9.93
CA GLN A 210 12.09 15.54 11.16
C GLN A 210 11.75 14.32 12.03
N LEU A 211 11.41 13.20 11.41
CA LEU A 211 11.16 11.94 12.11
C LEU A 211 12.43 11.41 12.77
N LEU A 212 13.56 11.39 12.06
CA LEU A 212 14.86 11.01 12.61
C LEU A 212 15.28 11.93 13.76
N GLN A 213 15.03 13.25 13.63
CA GLN A 213 15.31 14.19 14.70
C GLN A 213 14.47 13.90 15.95
N LYS A 214 13.18 13.56 15.82
CA LYS A 214 12.36 13.13 16.95
C LYS A 214 12.84 11.80 17.53
N ALA A 215 13.28 10.89 16.67
CA ALA A 215 13.73 9.56 17.06
C ALA A 215 15.02 9.55 17.88
N THR A 216 15.84 10.61 17.86
CA THR A 216 17.04 10.71 18.70
C THR A 216 16.72 10.69 20.20
N ALA A 217 15.49 11.01 20.60
CA ALA A 217 15.07 10.99 21.99
C ALA A 217 14.90 9.57 22.56
N PHE A 218 14.79 8.55 21.70
CA PHE A 218 14.50 7.18 22.15
C PHE A 218 15.25 6.07 21.39
N LEU A 219 15.81 6.33 20.21
CA LEU A 219 16.69 5.39 19.50
C LEU A 219 18.16 5.63 19.84
N ARG A 220 18.92 4.55 19.96
CA ARG A 220 20.40 4.61 20.05
C ARG A 220 21.00 5.08 18.72
N PRO A 221 22.22 5.63 18.71
CA PRO A 221 22.88 6.09 17.47
C PRO A 221 22.90 5.03 16.35
N ASP A 222 23.22 3.78 16.67
CA ASP A 222 23.26 2.69 15.66
C ASP A 222 21.86 2.33 15.12
N GLN A 223 20.84 2.37 15.99
CA GLN A 223 19.45 2.16 15.60
C GLN A 223 18.94 3.31 14.72
N LEU A 224 19.33 4.55 15.05
CA LEU A 224 18.99 5.74 14.28
C LEU A 224 19.64 5.69 12.90
N ALA A 225 20.91 5.28 12.81
CA ALA A 225 21.61 5.10 11.54
C ALA A 225 20.96 4.00 10.69
N ALA A 226 20.62 2.86 11.30
CA ALA A 226 19.87 1.79 10.63
C ALA A 226 18.49 2.26 10.15
N TYR A 227 17.79 3.06 10.94
CA TYR A 227 16.47 3.59 10.57
C TYR A 227 16.56 4.62 9.44
N GLY A 228 17.54 5.52 9.49
CA GLY A 228 17.78 6.49 8.41
C GLY A 228 18.06 5.80 7.08
N LYS A 229 18.88 4.75 7.09
CA LYS A 229 19.14 3.92 5.91
C LYS A 229 17.88 3.20 5.42
N HIS A 230 17.03 2.72 6.32
CA HIS A 230 15.75 2.10 5.96
C HIS A 230 14.84 3.11 5.22
N LEU A 231 14.66 4.31 5.78
CA LEU A 231 13.86 5.38 5.16
C LEU A 231 14.41 5.79 3.78
N GLU A 232 15.73 5.98 3.67
CA GLU A 232 16.39 6.30 2.41
C GLU A 232 16.19 5.21 1.35
N ASN A 233 16.36 3.94 1.71
CA ASN A 233 16.16 2.82 0.79
C ASN A 233 14.71 2.78 0.29
N GLN A 234 13.74 2.97 1.18
CA GLN A 234 12.32 2.98 0.83
C GLN A 234 11.99 4.11 -0.14
N ARG A 235 12.43 5.33 0.18
CA ARG A 235 12.24 6.50 -0.67
C ARG A 235 12.88 6.32 -2.05
N THR A 236 14.09 5.72 -2.10
CA THR A 236 14.79 5.44 -3.36
C THR A 236 14.04 4.42 -4.22
N MET A 237 13.55 3.33 -3.62
CA MET A 237 12.75 2.33 -4.32
C MET A 237 11.42 2.92 -4.82
N GLN A 238 10.75 3.70 -3.98
CA GLN A 238 9.52 4.38 -4.36
C GLN A 238 9.76 5.37 -5.51
N ALA A 239 10.88 6.11 -5.49
CA ALA A 239 11.26 7.02 -6.56
C ALA A 239 11.54 6.32 -7.88
N ALA A 240 12.26 5.19 -7.84
CA ALA A 240 12.46 4.37 -9.02
C ALA A 240 11.12 3.86 -9.59
N GLY A 241 10.23 3.37 -8.72
CA GLY A 241 8.90 2.88 -9.10
C GLY A 241 8.02 3.97 -9.73
N MET A 242 7.96 5.16 -9.11
CA MET A 242 7.16 6.27 -9.63
C MET A 242 7.71 6.82 -10.96
N LYS A 243 9.03 6.92 -11.12
CA LYS A 243 9.64 7.31 -12.40
C LYS A 243 9.35 6.31 -13.51
N MET A 244 9.40 5.01 -13.19
CA MET A 244 9.03 3.96 -14.15
C MET A 244 7.55 4.06 -14.52
N ALA A 245 6.64 4.23 -13.55
CA ALA A 245 5.22 4.40 -13.79
C ALA A 245 4.93 5.63 -14.67
N ALA A 246 5.52 6.79 -14.36
CA ALA A 246 5.39 8.01 -15.15
C ALA A 246 5.85 7.81 -16.61
N THR A 247 6.97 7.11 -16.82
CA THR A 247 7.48 6.78 -18.15
C THR A 247 6.50 5.88 -18.93
N MET A 248 5.90 4.89 -18.26
CA MET A 248 4.91 4.00 -18.87
C MET A 248 3.62 4.74 -19.24
N PHE A 249 3.12 5.62 -18.37
CA PHE A 249 1.95 6.45 -18.66
C PHE A 249 2.19 7.42 -19.82
N GLN A 250 3.38 8.02 -19.92
CA GLN A 250 3.75 8.88 -21.04
C GLN A 250 3.81 8.11 -22.36
N LYS A 251 4.31 6.87 -22.36
CA LYS A 251 4.32 6.02 -23.55
C LYS A 251 2.92 5.61 -24.00
N ALA A 252 2.01 5.31 -23.07
CA ALA A 252 0.62 4.95 -23.36
C ALA A 252 -0.25 6.14 -23.85
N LYS A 253 0.26 7.38 -23.80
CA LYS A 253 -0.36 8.57 -24.41
C LYS A 253 0.04 8.78 -25.88
N LYS A 254 1.11 8.12 -26.36
CA LYS A 254 1.55 8.16 -27.77
C LYS A 254 0.90 7.03 -28.55
#